data_AF-A0A2E8VBB9-F1
#
_entry.id   AF-A0A2E8VBB9-F1
#
_cell.length_a   1.000
_cell.length_b   1.000
_cell.length_c   1.000
_cell.angle_alpha   90.00
_cell.angle_beta   90.00
_cell.angle_gamma   90.00
#
_symmetry.space_group_name_H-M   'P 1'
#
loop_
_entity.id
_entity.type
_entity.pdbx_description
1 polymer ?
#
loop_
_entity_poly.entity_id
_entity_poly.type
_entity_poly.pdbx_seq_one_letter_code
_entity_poly.pdbx_strand_id
1 'polypeptide(L)'
;MNNLFSQNYEQKLKEIQSLYDNSSVGQTFFVEDLLEIAGYNIEKIQIYQTLPNNARVFRVKIDSVTGGFIFVRWNKDKNENYIDNKLIDPGIYFNLNAAREIMRQQTEKASFGVDDVAIQAPDQEQIGSEELNQFREEFKLKEEEKKLKELESKNQKVNRKKDRVKDKKVKKEEQEKKEKEKEK
;
A
#
# COMPACT_ATOMS: atom_id res chain seq x y z
N MET A 1 -20.79 13.64 -25.57
CA MET A 1 -19.50 14.22 -26.00
C MET A 1 -18.31 13.49 -25.34
N ASN A 2 -18.28 12.16 -25.29
CA ASN A 2 -17.23 11.42 -24.56
C ASN A 2 -16.27 10.63 -25.45
N ASN A 3 -16.54 10.51 -26.76
CA ASN A 3 -15.75 9.65 -27.64
C ASN A 3 -14.46 10.29 -28.15
N LEU A 4 -14.43 11.62 -28.30
CA LEU A 4 -13.27 12.33 -28.84
C LEU A 4 -12.12 12.48 -27.82
N PHE A 5 -12.47 12.60 -26.52
CA PHE A 5 -11.48 12.63 -25.43
C PHE A 5 -10.86 11.25 -25.17
N SER A 6 -11.65 10.17 -25.30
CA SER A 6 -11.17 8.79 -25.12
C SER A 6 -10.16 8.38 -26.19
N GLN A 7 -10.42 8.69 -27.47
CA GLN A 7 -9.50 8.37 -28.56
C GLN A 7 -8.15 9.10 -28.44
N ASN A 8 -8.17 10.37 -28.00
CA ASN A 8 -6.95 11.14 -27.81
C ASN A 8 -6.10 10.63 -26.63
N TYR A 9 -6.76 10.12 -25.58
CA TYR A 9 -6.10 9.47 -24.45
C TYR A 9 -5.50 8.11 -24.82
N GLU A 10 -6.25 7.25 -25.51
CA GLU A 10 -5.74 5.96 -26.01
C GLU A 10 -4.57 6.13 -26.96
N GLN A 11 -4.63 7.12 -27.86
CA GLN A 11 -3.54 7.46 -28.78
C GLN A 11 -2.29 7.88 -28.00
N LYS A 12 -2.44 8.75 -27.00
CA LYS A 12 -1.35 9.21 -26.14
C LYS A 12 -0.75 8.09 -25.28
N LEU A 13 -1.57 7.18 -24.76
CA LEU A 13 -1.11 5.97 -24.08
C LEU A 13 -0.30 5.08 -25.02
N LYS A 14 -0.74 4.93 -26.28
CA LYS A 14 0.00 4.19 -27.31
C LYS A 14 1.34 4.83 -27.64
N GLU A 15 1.39 6.16 -27.70
CA GLU A 15 2.64 6.91 -27.90
C GLU A 15 3.59 6.71 -26.72
N ILE A 16 3.11 6.75 -25.48
CA ILE A 16 3.91 6.49 -24.27
C ILE A 16 4.39 5.04 -24.22
N GLN A 17 3.52 4.05 -24.49
CA GLN A 17 3.92 2.64 -24.55
C GLN A 17 4.93 2.35 -25.66
N SER A 18 4.83 3.06 -26.79
CA SER A 18 5.83 2.99 -27.85
C SER A 18 7.21 3.47 -27.39
N LEU A 19 7.30 4.26 -26.32
CA LEU A 19 8.59 4.65 -25.73
C LEU A 19 9.26 3.49 -25.00
N TYR A 20 8.52 2.47 -24.55
CA TYR A 20 9.09 1.30 -23.86
C TYR A 20 9.30 0.11 -24.81
N ASP A 21 9.75 0.39 -26.02
CA ASP A 21 10.08 -0.66 -26.99
C ASP A 21 11.30 -1.51 -26.55
N ASN A 22 11.68 -2.48 -27.38
CA ASN A 22 12.82 -3.35 -27.11
C ASN A 22 14.18 -2.72 -27.46
N SER A 23 14.18 -1.45 -27.88
CA SER A 23 15.41 -0.72 -28.18
C SER A 23 16.19 -0.43 -26.89
N SER A 24 17.45 -0.08 -27.04
CA SER A 24 18.28 0.30 -25.88
C SER A 24 17.73 1.56 -25.19
N VAL A 25 17.18 2.49 -25.97
CA VAL A 25 16.61 3.73 -25.46
C VAL A 25 15.31 3.43 -24.72
N GLY A 26 14.40 2.67 -25.33
CA GLY A 26 13.11 2.39 -24.71
C GLY A 26 13.20 1.55 -23.45
N GLN A 27 14.13 0.59 -23.40
CA GLN A 27 14.42 -0.13 -22.17
C GLN A 27 15.09 0.73 -21.10
N THR A 28 15.83 1.77 -21.49
CA THR A 28 16.39 2.72 -20.52
C THR A 28 15.29 3.54 -19.88
N PHE A 29 14.35 4.08 -20.67
CA PHE A 29 13.18 4.80 -20.15
C PHE A 29 12.33 3.90 -19.26
N PHE A 30 12.12 2.65 -19.63
CA PHE A 30 11.40 1.69 -18.79
C PHE A 30 12.05 1.51 -17.40
N VAL A 31 13.39 1.42 -17.33
CA VAL A 31 14.10 1.28 -16.06
C VAL A 31 14.07 2.58 -15.24
N GLU A 32 14.20 3.72 -15.91
CA GLU A 32 14.16 5.04 -15.30
C GLU A 32 12.82 5.29 -14.63
N ASP A 33 11.72 5.12 -15.35
CA ASP A 33 10.37 5.34 -14.82
C ASP A 33 10.05 4.38 -13.66
N LEU A 34 10.48 3.12 -13.76
CA LEU A 34 10.27 2.17 -12.65
C LEU A 34 11.03 2.57 -11.38
N LEU A 35 12.25 3.09 -11.52
CA LEU A 35 13.03 3.56 -10.38
C LEU A 35 12.43 4.83 -9.77
N GLU A 36 11.94 5.75 -10.60
CA GLU A 36 11.26 6.97 -10.14
C GLU A 36 9.95 6.63 -9.41
N ILE A 37 9.11 5.75 -9.97
CA ILE A 37 7.87 5.28 -9.33
C ILE A 37 8.17 4.55 -8.02
N ALA A 38 9.26 3.78 -7.96
CA ALA A 38 9.71 3.14 -6.73
C ALA A 38 10.28 4.13 -5.68
N GLY A 39 10.45 5.40 -6.04
CA GLY A 39 10.91 6.46 -5.14
C GLY A 39 12.43 6.54 -4.97
N TYR A 40 13.21 5.96 -5.89
CA TYR A 40 14.68 6.04 -5.85
C TYR A 40 15.19 7.30 -6.55
N ASN A 41 16.23 7.93 -6.01
CA ASN A 41 16.92 9.02 -6.70
C ASN A 41 17.97 8.44 -7.65
N ILE A 42 17.74 8.60 -8.95
CA ILE A 42 18.58 8.04 -10.00
C ILE A 42 19.76 8.98 -10.26
N GLU A 43 20.98 8.51 -10.03
CA GLU A 43 22.19 9.27 -10.37
C GLU A 43 22.74 8.88 -11.74
N LYS A 44 22.66 7.58 -12.07
CA LYS A 44 23.22 7.05 -13.30
C LYS A 44 22.57 5.74 -13.68
N ILE A 45 22.18 5.62 -14.94
CA ILE A 45 21.79 4.35 -15.58
C ILE A 45 22.77 4.09 -16.71
N GLN A 46 23.34 2.89 -16.75
CA GLN A 46 24.20 2.45 -17.85
C GLN A 46 23.87 1.02 -18.26
N ILE A 47 23.87 0.74 -19.56
CA ILE A 47 23.81 -0.63 -20.04
C ILE A 47 25.17 -1.28 -19.74
N TYR A 48 25.17 -2.24 -18.82
CA TYR A 48 26.36 -3.02 -18.48
C TYR A 48 26.60 -4.12 -19.51
N GLN A 49 25.53 -4.79 -19.91
CA GLN A 49 25.60 -5.88 -20.89
C GLN A 49 24.31 -5.95 -21.72
N THR A 50 24.47 -6.13 -23.02
CA THR A 50 23.36 -6.49 -23.92
C THR A 50 23.48 -7.98 -24.25
N LEU A 51 22.40 -8.72 -24.07
CA LEU A 51 22.29 -10.14 -24.36
C LEU A 51 21.53 -10.37 -25.67
N PRO A 52 21.67 -11.57 -26.28
CA PRO A 52 20.79 -11.99 -27.36
C PRO A 52 19.32 -11.91 -26.94
N ASN A 53 18.41 -11.61 -27.88
CA ASN A 53 16.97 -11.44 -27.67
C ASN A 53 16.54 -10.15 -26.93
N ASN A 54 17.25 -9.03 -27.14
CA ASN A 54 16.89 -7.72 -26.58
C ASN A 54 16.79 -7.71 -25.05
N ALA A 55 17.52 -8.61 -24.38
CA ALA A 55 17.66 -8.60 -22.94
C ALA A 55 18.88 -7.76 -22.55
N ARG A 56 18.79 -6.96 -21.49
CA ARG A 56 19.84 -6.03 -21.08
C ARG A 56 20.00 -6.01 -19.57
N VAL A 57 21.24 -6.03 -19.13
CA VAL A 57 21.60 -5.80 -17.73
C VAL A 57 21.99 -4.33 -17.60
N PHE A 58 21.24 -3.60 -16.78
CA PHE A 58 21.49 -2.21 -16.45
C PHE A 58 22.25 -2.13 -15.14
N ARG A 59 23.35 -1.38 -15.12
CA ARG A 59 23.99 -0.96 -13.89
C ARG A 59 23.43 0.40 -13.51
N VAL A 60 22.85 0.47 -12.32
CA VAL A 60 22.24 1.68 -11.79
C VAL A 60 22.96 2.14 -10.54
N LYS A 61 23.05 3.47 -10.38
CA LYS A 61 23.54 4.12 -9.16
C LYS A 61 22.39 4.95 -8.60
N ILE A 62 21.99 4.61 -7.38
CA ILE A 62 20.83 5.19 -6.70
C ILE A 62 21.21 5.67 -5.29
N ASP A 63 20.59 6.76 -4.85
CA ASP A 63 20.70 7.32 -3.49
C ASP A 63 22.14 7.44 -2.95
N SER A 64 23.09 7.83 -3.80
CA SER A 64 24.50 8.14 -3.47
C SER A 64 25.36 7.05 -2.82
N VAL A 65 24.79 5.90 -2.44
CA VAL A 65 25.47 4.85 -1.67
C VAL A 65 25.27 3.46 -2.27
N THR A 66 24.14 3.19 -2.91
CA THR A 66 23.76 1.84 -3.33
C THR A 66 23.77 1.73 -4.86
N GLY A 67 24.66 0.89 -5.38
CA GLY A 67 24.66 0.50 -6.79
C GLY A 67 23.97 -0.85 -6.96
N GLY A 68 23.20 -1.01 -8.04
CA GLY A 68 22.49 -2.26 -8.33
C GLY A 68 22.60 -2.66 -9.79
N PHE A 69 22.29 -3.92 -10.06
CA PHE A 69 22.03 -4.38 -11.42
C PHE A 69 20.54 -4.65 -11.57
N ILE A 70 19.96 -4.23 -12.68
CA ILE A 70 18.56 -4.50 -13.04
C ILE A 70 18.59 -5.26 -14.35
N PHE A 71 17.97 -6.44 -14.36
CA PHE A 71 17.93 -7.26 -15.56
C PHE A 71 16.57 -7.12 -16.25
N VAL A 72 16.58 -6.56 -17.46
CA VAL A 72 15.37 -6.33 -18.26
C VAL A 72 15.35 -7.29 -19.44
N ARG A 73 14.16 -7.84 -19.71
CA ARG A 73 13.91 -8.74 -20.82
C ARG A 73 12.69 -8.30 -21.60
N TRP A 74 12.68 -8.64 -22.88
CA TRP A 74 11.55 -8.41 -23.76
C TRP A 74 10.66 -9.64 -23.83
N ASN A 75 9.37 -9.48 -23.53
CA ASN A 75 8.35 -10.47 -23.80
C ASN A 75 7.81 -10.26 -25.23
N LYS A 76 8.09 -11.21 -26.13
CA LYS A 76 7.66 -11.12 -27.54
C LYS A 76 6.15 -11.30 -27.73
N ASP A 77 5.51 -12.08 -26.87
CA ASP A 77 4.08 -12.40 -27.00
C ASP A 77 3.22 -11.22 -26.55
N LYS A 78 3.67 -10.52 -25.51
CA LYS A 78 2.98 -9.36 -24.92
C LYS A 78 3.48 -8.02 -25.45
N ASN A 79 4.60 -8.01 -26.18
CA ASN A 79 5.30 -6.81 -26.62
C ASN A 79 5.59 -5.82 -25.47
N GLU A 80 6.15 -6.33 -24.37
CA GLU A 80 6.44 -5.51 -23.18
C GLU A 80 7.81 -5.85 -22.56
N ASN A 81 8.40 -4.89 -21.86
CA ASN A 81 9.57 -5.10 -21.02
C ASN A 81 9.16 -5.63 -19.64
N TYR A 82 9.97 -6.52 -19.07
CA TYR A 82 9.80 -7.01 -17.70
C TYR A 82 11.14 -7.16 -16.99
N ILE A 83 11.10 -7.09 -15.66
CA ILE A 83 12.27 -7.31 -14.80
C ILE A 83 12.37 -8.79 -14.47
N ASP A 84 13.54 -9.36 -14.74
CA ASP A 84 13.91 -10.71 -14.35
C ASP A 84 14.60 -10.68 -12.98
N ASN A 85 14.34 -11.68 -12.14
CA ASN A 85 14.89 -11.78 -10.79
C ASN A 85 16.39 -12.15 -10.79
N LYS A 86 16.93 -12.54 -11.95
CA LYS A 86 18.32 -12.90 -12.09
C LYS A 86 19.22 -11.66 -12.10
N LEU A 87 20.21 -11.64 -11.22
CA LEU A 87 21.24 -10.58 -11.07
C LEU A 87 20.73 -9.25 -10.48
N ILE A 88 19.55 -9.22 -9.89
CA ILE A 88 19.05 -8.05 -9.15
C ILE A 88 19.10 -8.30 -7.64
N ASP A 89 19.34 -7.24 -6.88
CA ASP A 89 19.23 -7.30 -5.42
C ASP A 89 17.76 -7.59 -5.04
N PRO A 90 17.48 -8.53 -4.12
CA PRO A 90 16.11 -8.87 -3.74
C PRO A 90 15.29 -7.67 -3.26
N GLY A 91 15.88 -6.74 -2.50
CA GLY A 91 15.18 -5.55 -2.00
C GLY A 91 14.77 -4.61 -3.13
N ILE A 92 15.65 -4.43 -4.12
CA ILE A 92 15.35 -3.63 -5.31
C ILE A 92 14.27 -4.33 -6.15
N TYR A 93 14.36 -5.66 -6.32
CA TYR A 93 13.41 -6.43 -7.14
C TYR A 93 11.96 -6.29 -6.68
N PHE A 94 11.68 -6.44 -5.38
CA PHE A 94 10.31 -6.32 -4.86
C PHE A 94 9.75 -4.90 -5.06
N ASN A 95 10.57 -3.88 -4.81
CA ASN A 95 10.17 -2.48 -5.00
C ASN A 95 9.88 -2.17 -6.47
N LEU A 96 10.70 -2.66 -7.40
CA LEU A 96 10.48 -2.46 -8.82
C LEU A 96 9.27 -3.23 -9.36
N ASN A 97 8.97 -4.41 -8.82
CA ASN A 97 7.74 -5.13 -9.15
C ASN A 97 6.49 -4.40 -8.67
N ALA A 98 6.53 -3.83 -7.47
CA ALA A 98 5.46 -2.98 -6.96
C ALA A 98 5.30 -1.72 -7.83
N ALA A 99 6.41 -1.08 -8.21
CA ALA A 99 6.41 0.06 -9.12
C ALA A 99 5.84 -0.28 -10.50
N ARG A 100 6.16 -1.46 -11.04
CA ARG A 100 5.59 -1.94 -12.31
C ARG A 100 4.08 -2.12 -12.21
N GLU A 101 3.59 -2.62 -11.07
CA GLU A 101 2.16 -2.75 -10.85
C GLU A 101 1.48 -1.39 -10.67
N ILE A 102 2.11 -0.44 -9.97
CA ILE A 102 1.64 0.96 -9.92
C ILE A 102 1.55 1.54 -11.34
N MET A 103 2.59 1.37 -12.15
CA MET A 103 2.65 1.85 -13.54
C MET A 103 1.54 1.23 -14.40
N ARG A 104 1.30 -0.09 -14.28
CA ARG A 104 0.20 -0.79 -14.95
C ARG A 104 -1.15 -0.20 -14.55
N GLN A 105 -1.37 0.00 -13.25
CA GLN A 105 -2.63 0.52 -12.75
C GLN A 105 -2.84 2.00 -13.10
N GLN A 106 -1.79 2.83 -13.12
CA GLN A 106 -1.86 4.22 -13.62
C GLN A 106 -2.20 4.27 -15.11
N THR A 107 -1.72 3.30 -15.89
CA THR A 107 -2.05 3.18 -17.31
C THR A 107 -3.52 2.80 -17.51
N GLU A 108 -4.04 1.89 -16.69
CA GLU A 108 -5.42 1.40 -16.76
C GLU A 108 -6.45 2.31 -16.08
N LYS A 109 -6.06 3.05 -15.04
CA LYS A 109 -6.91 3.94 -14.23
C LYS A 109 -6.28 5.32 -14.09
N ALA A 110 -7.04 6.36 -14.43
CA ALA A 110 -6.57 7.75 -14.34
C ALA A 110 -6.34 8.25 -12.89
N SER A 111 -6.92 7.60 -11.89
CA SER A 111 -6.81 7.96 -10.46
C SER A 111 -7.19 6.78 -9.57
N PHE A 112 -6.65 6.73 -8.35
CA PHE A 112 -6.99 5.73 -7.34
C PHE A 112 -8.00 6.28 -6.32
N GLY A 113 -9.02 5.50 -6.02
CA GLY A 113 -10.00 5.78 -4.96
C GLY A 113 -9.79 4.92 -3.71
N VAL A 114 -10.48 5.28 -2.62
CA VAL A 114 -10.49 4.49 -1.37
C VAL A 114 -11.09 3.10 -1.59
N ASP A 115 -11.92 2.97 -2.64
CA ASP A 115 -12.61 1.74 -2.97
C ASP A 115 -11.75 0.73 -3.75
N ASP A 116 -10.60 1.14 -4.28
CA ASP A 116 -9.74 0.27 -5.06
C ASP A 116 -8.99 -0.77 -4.21
N VAL A 117 -8.72 -1.92 -4.82
CA VAL A 117 -7.85 -2.95 -4.24
C VAL A 117 -6.42 -2.40 -4.17
N ALA A 118 -5.73 -2.61 -3.06
CA ALA A 118 -4.33 -2.22 -2.93
C ALA A 118 -3.44 -2.93 -3.96
N ILE A 119 -2.34 -2.28 -4.33
CA ILE A 119 -1.31 -2.85 -5.21
C ILE A 119 -0.80 -4.16 -4.62
N GLN A 120 -0.95 -5.24 -5.37
CA GLN A 120 -0.53 -6.59 -4.98
C GLN A 120 0.53 -7.10 -5.95
N ALA A 121 1.55 -7.77 -5.43
CA ALA A 121 2.58 -8.37 -6.26
C ALA A 121 1.99 -9.57 -7.02
N PRO A 122 2.47 -9.88 -8.24
CA PRO A 122 1.90 -10.94 -9.08
C PRO A 122 2.09 -12.36 -8.51
N ASP A 123 2.99 -12.53 -7.55
CA ASP A 123 3.24 -13.76 -6.81
C ASP A 123 2.35 -13.92 -5.55
N GLN A 124 1.51 -12.93 -5.23
CA GLN A 124 0.52 -12.99 -4.15
C GLN A 124 -0.83 -13.51 -4.67
N GLU A 125 -1.62 -14.12 -3.77
CA GLU A 125 -3.03 -14.42 -4.05
C GLU A 125 -3.78 -13.09 -4.22
N GLN A 126 -4.37 -12.89 -5.41
CA GLN A 126 -5.02 -11.63 -5.74
C GLN A 126 -6.39 -11.51 -5.08
N ILE A 127 -6.53 -10.50 -4.23
CA ILE A 127 -7.82 -10.18 -3.59
C ILE A 127 -8.84 -9.76 -4.64
N GLY A 128 -9.95 -10.50 -4.71
CA GLY A 128 -11.10 -10.17 -5.54
C GLY A 128 -11.94 -9.02 -4.98
N SER A 129 -12.82 -8.45 -5.80
CA SER A 129 -13.74 -7.39 -5.35
C SER A 129 -14.69 -7.85 -4.24
N GLU A 130 -15.10 -9.12 -4.27
CA GLU A 130 -15.98 -9.71 -3.26
C GLU A 130 -15.25 -9.91 -1.92
N GLU A 131 -14.04 -10.46 -1.94
CA GLU A 131 -13.18 -10.61 -0.76
C GLU A 131 -12.83 -9.26 -0.13
N LEU A 132 -12.53 -8.24 -0.95
CA LEU A 132 -12.26 -6.88 -0.48
C LEU A 132 -13.44 -6.32 0.32
N ASN A 133 -14.67 -6.54 -0.14
CA ASN A 133 -15.88 -6.11 0.56
C ASN A 133 -16.06 -6.86 1.87
N GLN A 134 -15.83 -8.17 1.89
CA GLN A 134 -15.87 -8.97 3.10
C GLN A 134 -14.86 -8.46 4.15
N PHE A 135 -13.61 -8.22 3.77
CA PHE A 135 -12.59 -7.68 4.68
C PHE A 135 -12.97 -6.29 5.24
N ARG A 136 -13.62 -5.45 4.43
CA ARG A 136 -14.11 -4.13 4.87
C ARG A 136 -15.23 -4.26 5.89
N GLU A 137 -16.16 -5.19 5.68
CA GLU A 137 -17.24 -5.45 6.62
C GLU A 137 -16.70 -6.00 7.95
N GLU A 138 -15.79 -6.96 7.89
CA GLU A 138 -15.12 -7.50 9.09
C GLU A 138 -14.36 -6.43 9.85
N PHE A 139 -13.67 -5.52 9.15
CA PHE A 139 -12.95 -4.43 9.78
C PHE A 139 -13.89 -3.45 10.48
N LYS A 140 -15.01 -3.08 9.84
CA LYS A 140 -16.04 -2.23 10.45
C LYS A 140 -16.61 -2.88 11.71
N LEU A 141 -16.93 -4.17 11.65
CA LEU A 141 -17.44 -4.92 12.79
C LEU A 141 -16.46 -4.90 13.97
N LYS A 142 -15.16 -5.15 13.71
CA LYS A 142 -14.11 -5.10 14.74
C LYS A 142 -13.95 -3.72 15.36
N GLU A 143 -14.02 -2.67 14.56
CA GLU A 143 -13.98 -1.27 15.03
C GLU A 143 -15.17 -0.95 15.94
N GLU A 144 -16.37 -1.40 15.58
CA GLU A 144 -17.57 -1.24 16.40
C GLU A 144 -17.49 -2.03 17.72
N GLU A 145 -17.04 -3.29 17.68
CA GLU A 145 -16.81 -4.10 18.88
C GLU A 145 -15.82 -3.44 19.84
N LYS A 146 -14.75 -2.85 19.30
CA LYS A 146 -13.74 -2.14 20.09
C LYS A 146 -14.33 -0.92 20.78
N LYS A 147 -15.14 -0.13 20.06
CA LYS A 147 -15.86 1.03 20.63
C LYS A 147 -16.85 0.62 21.72
N LEU A 148 -17.57 -0.49 21.51
CA LEU A 148 -18.52 -1.01 22.50
C LEU A 148 -17.80 -1.44 23.78
N LYS A 149 -16.71 -2.21 23.67
CA LYS A 149 -15.87 -2.61 24.82
C LYS A 149 -15.32 -1.41 25.58
N GLU A 150 -14.88 -0.38 24.88
CA GLU A 150 -14.45 0.87 25.52
C GLU A 150 -15.59 1.55 26.28
N LEU A 151 -16.79 1.61 25.70
CA LEU A 151 -17.97 2.21 26.32
C LEU A 151 -18.40 1.44 27.58
N GLU A 152 -18.43 0.11 27.50
CA GLU A 152 -18.73 -0.78 28.64
C GLU A 152 -17.71 -0.60 29.76
N SER A 153 -16.42 -0.52 29.42
CA SER A 153 -15.36 -0.28 30.41
C SER A 153 -15.50 1.07 31.11
N LYS A 154 -15.92 2.12 30.37
CA LYS A 154 -16.21 3.45 30.92
C LYS A 154 -17.44 3.40 31.82
N ASN A 155 -18.51 2.74 31.40
CA ASN A 155 -19.74 2.59 32.18
C ASN A 155 -19.51 1.77 33.47
N GLN A 156 -18.74 0.68 33.42
CA GLN A 156 -18.35 -0.06 34.62
C GLN A 156 -17.53 0.81 35.58
N LYS A 157 -16.59 1.63 35.08
CA LYS A 157 -15.83 2.56 35.92
C LYS A 157 -16.72 3.61 36.57
N VAL A 158 -17.73 4.13 35.85
CA VAL A 158 -18.71 5.09 36.40
C VAL A 158 -19.60 4.44 37.46
N ASN A 159 -20.11 3.24 37.21
CA ASN A 159 -20.94 2.51 38.18
C ASN A 159 -20.16 2.19 39.45
N ARG A 160 -18.93 1.66 39.34
CA ARG A 160 -18.03 1.43 40.50
C ARG A 160 -17.75 2.72 41.30
N LYS A 161 -17.67 3.88 40.65
CA LYS A 161 -17.53 5.18 41.34
C LYS A 161 -18.81 5.57 42.07
N LYS A 162 -19.98 5.39 41.45
CA LYS A 162 -21.29 5.68 42.07
C LYS A 162 -21.54 4.80 43.29
N ASP A 163 -21.23 3.50 43.21
CA ASP A 163 -21.41 2.55 44.31
C ASP A 163 -20.50 2.91 45.49
N ARG A 164 -19.21 3.24 45.25
CA ARG A 164 -18.30 3.72 46.29
C ARG A 164 -18.78 5.01 46.98
N VAL A 165 -19.45 5.90 46.26
CA VAL A 165 -20.01 7.14 46.83
C VAL A 165 -21.23 6.83 47.69
N LYS A 166 -22.11 5.92 47.26
CA LYS A 166 -23.25 5.45 48.05
C LYS A 166 -22.78 4.77 49.34
N ASP A 167 -21.80 3.88 49.27
CA ASP A 167 -21.25 3.18 50.45
C ASP A 167 -20.64 4.14 51.47
N LYS A 168 -19.92 5.18 51.00
CA LYS A 168 -19.40 6.22 51.89
C LYS A 168 -20.50 7.03 52.58
N LYS A 169 -21.60 7.30 51.87
CA LYS A 169 -22.73 8.06 52.42
C LYS A 169 -23.48 7.24 53.49
N VAL A 170 -23.73 5.96 53.22
CA VAL A 170 -24.35 5.02 54.17
C VAL A 170 -23.51 4.86 55.43
N LYS A 171 -22.18 4.69 55.30
CA LYS A 171 -21.27 4.59 56.46
C LYS A 171 -21.25 5.87 57.31
N LYS A 172 -21.37 7.04 56.68
CA LYS A 172 -21.39 8.32 57.39
C LYS A 172 -22.69 8.50 58.18
N GLU A 173 -23.82 8.12 57.59
CA GLU A 173 -25.13 8.14 58.26
C GLU A 173 -25.22 7.11 59.41
N GLU A 174 -24.57 5.94 59.28
CA GLU A 174 -24.45 4.96 60.39
C GLU A 174 -23.56 5.47 61.54
N GLN A 175 -22.48 6.20 61.23
CA GLN A 175 -21.62 6.80 62.26
C GLN A 175 -22.33 7.92 63.02
N GLU A 176 -23.03 8.81 62.32
CA GLU A 176 -23.81 9.89 62.95
C GLU A 176 -24.96 9.36 63.82
N LYS A 177 -25.58 8.22 63.45
CA LYS A 177 -26.59 7.57 64.30
C LYS A 177 -25.99 6.96 65.57
N LYS A 178 -24.83 6.31 65.46
CA LYS A 178 -24.12 5.72 66.61
C LYS A 178 -23.57 6.74 67.59
N GLU A 179 -23.22 7.94 67.13
CA GLU A 179 -22.83 9.05 68.01
C GLU A 179 -24.04 9.64 68.75
N LYS A 180 -25.18 9.82 68.07
CA LYS A 180 -26.42 10.31 68.70
C LYS A 180 -27.05 9.34 69.72
N GLU A 181 -26.82 8.04 69.57
CA GLU A 181 -27.26 7.04 70.58
C GLU A 181 -26.34 6.97 71.81
N LYS A 182 -25.11 7.49 71.74
CA LYS A 182 -24.17 7.53 72.88
C LYS A 182 -24.30 8.78 73.75
N GLU A 183 -25.00 9.80 73.26
CA GLU A 183 -25.25 11.08 73.98
C GLU A 183 -26.60 11.11 74.72
N LYS A 184 -27.35 9.99 74.75
CA LYS A 184 -28.57 9.80 75.55
C LYS A 184 -28.32 8.84 76.70
#